data_AF-A0A3R8NCH2-F1
#
_entry.id   AF-A0A3R8NCH2-F1
#
_cell.length_a   1.000
_cell.length_b   1.000
_cell.length_c   1.000
_cell.angle_alpha   90.00
_cell.angle_beta   90.00
_cell.angle_gamma   90.00
#
_symmetry.space_group_name_H-M   'P 1'
#
loop_
_entity.id
_entity.type
_entity.pdbx_description
1 polymer ?
#
loop_
_entity_poly.entity_id
_entity_poly.type
_entity_poly.pdbx_seq_one_letter_code
_entity_poly.pdbx_strand_id
1 'polypeptide(L)'
;MTKWAASLIRISNHEVETLQKRLAEITERRMAAELRITMLDAEAEAEAKHAEGDASAGWYMIGYREGHKRRKADMLVQIEQCLQEEIGARDALSEAFENLKKYEHVAEQAKILAAKKLGAYEAAQMDEVSIRRAAMGGR
;
A
#
# COMPACT_ATOMS: atom_id res chain seq x y z
N MET A 1 7.51 -24.97 8.53
CA MET A 1 7.36 -24.12 7.31
C MET A 1 8.56 -24.39 6.42
N THR A 2 8.36 -24.58 5.12
CA THR A 2 9.48 -24.82 4.19
C THR A 2 10.33 -23.54 4.04
N LYS A 3 11.65 -23.68 3.92
CA LYS A 3 12.57 -22.52 3.80
C LYS A 3 12.23 -21.62 2.61
N TRP A 4 11.77 -22.22 1.51
CA TRP A 4 11.37 -21.47 0.31
C TRP A 4 10.11 -20.61 0.55
N ALA A 5 9.10 -21.14 1.23
CA ALA A 5 7.85 -20.41 1.48
C ALA A 5 8.07 -19.22 2.42
N ALA A 6 8.89 -19.41 3.46
CA ALA A 6 9.30 -18.33 4.34
C ALA A 6 10.05 -17.21 3.58
N SER A 7 10.90 -17.57 2.60
CA SER A 7 11.60 -16.58 1.80
C SER A 7 10.68 -15.81 0.86
N LEU A 8 9.73 -16.48 0.19
CA LEU A 8 8.77 -15.81 -0.70
C LEU A 8 7.86 -14.86 0.07
N ILE A 9 7.32 -15.30 1.22
CA ILE A 9 6.51 -14.43 2.10
C ILE A 9 7.30 -13.18 2.51
N ARG A 10 8.58 -13.34 2.88
CA ARG A 10 9.43 -12.20 3.24
C ARG A 10 9.65 -11.23 2.08
N ILE A 11 9.89 -11.74 0.87
CA ILE A 11 10.09 -10.90 -0.33
C ILE A 11 8.79 -10.15 -0.66
N SER A 12 7.65 -10.85 -0.67
CA SER A 12 6.36 -10.23 -0.95
C SER A 12 5.93 -9.22 0.12
N ASN A 13 6.25 -9.45 1.40
CA ASN A 13 6.05 -8.44 2.45
C ASN A 13 6.84 -7.17 2.15
N HIS A 14 8.12 -7.30 1.77
CA HIS A 14 8.94 -6.15 1.41
C HIS A 14 8.42 -5.40 0.18
N GLU A 15 7.90 -6.13 -0.81
CA GLU A 15 7.25 -5.55 -1.98
C GLU A 15 5.99 -4.77 -1.60
N VAL A 16 5.11 -5.34 -0.77
CA VAL A 16 3.92 -4.65 -0.23
C VAL A 16 4.32 -3.37 0.51
N GLU A 17 5.31 -3.43 1.40
CA GLU A 17 5.79 -2.25 2.14
C GLU A 17 6.33 -1.17 1.20
N THR A 18 7.04 -1.57 0.13
CA THR A 18 7.58 -0.65 -0.87
C THR A 18 6.46 0.04 -1.64
N LEU A 19 5.44 -0.73 -2.07
CA LEU A 19 4.27 -0.19 -2.78
C LEU A 19 3.41 0.70 -1.88
N GLN A 20 3.26 0.37 -0.60
CA GLN A 20 2.60 1.23 0.38
C GLN A 20 3.30 2.57 0.54
N LYS A 21 4.63 2.57 0.66
CA LYS A 21 5.42 3.82 0.73
C LYS A 21 5.23 4.64 -0.54
N ARG A 22 5.32 4.02 -1.71
CA ARG A 22 5.08 4.70 -2.98
C ARG A 22 3.68 5.33 -3.06
N LEU A 23 2.64 4.60 -2.64
CA LEU A 23 1.28 5.13 -2.61
C LEU A 23 1.15 6.31 -1.65
N ALA A 24 1.80 6.25 -0.49
CA ALA A 24 1.83 7.35 0.47
C ALA A 24 2.51 8.60 -0.12
N GLU A 25 3.65 8.44 -0.80
CA GLU A 25 4.37 9.55 -1.46
C GLU A 25 3.53 10.21 -2.58
N ILE A 26 2.80 9.42 -3.37
CA ILE A 26 1.88 9.97 -4.39
C ILE A 26 0.74 10.76 -3.71
N THR A 27 0.16 10.19 -2.66
CA THR A 27 -0.92 10.82 -1.89
C THR A 27 -0.47 12.14 -1.27
N GLU A 28 0.73 12.16 -0.68
CA GLU A 28 1.32 13.37 -0.10
C GLU A 28 1.53 14.46 -1.17
N ARG A 29 2.05 14.10 -2.35
CA ARG A 29 2.19 15.05 -3.47
C ARG A 29 0.85 15.62 -3.91
N ARG A 30 -0.20 14.80 -3.99
CA ARG A 30 -1.55 15.28 -4.31
C ARG A 30 -2.05 16.27 -3.27
N MET A 31 -1.95 15.91 -1.98
CA MET A 31 -2.38 16.77 -0.88
C MET A 31 -1.60 18.10 -0.84
N ALA A 32 -0.30 18.07 -1.13
CA ALA A 32 0.51 19.28 -1.23
C ALA A 32 0.06 20.20 -2.38
N ALA A 33 -0.29 19.64 -3.54
CA ALA A 33 -0.83 20.40 -4.66
C ALA A 33 -2.22 20.99 -4.35
N GLU A 34 -3.10 20.24 -3.69
CA GLU A 34 -4.40 20.71 -3.21
C GLU A 34 -4.25 21.88 -2.23
N LEU A 35 -3.35 21.75 -1.24
CA LEU A 35 -3.01 22.84 -0.32
C LEU A 35 -2.43 24.04 -1.05
N ARG A 36 -1.63 23.83 -2.10
CA ARG A 36 -1.09 24.96 -2.87
C ARG A 36 -2.18 25.74 -3.59
N ILE A 37 -3.21 25.08 -4.11
CA ILE A 37 -4.37 25.76 -4.70
C ILE A 37 -5.10 26.62 -3.67
N THR A 38 -5.38 26.07 -2.48
CA THR A 38 -6.08 26.83 -1.43
C THR A 38 -5.28 28.06 -1.00
N MET A 39 -3.96 27.94 -0.88
CA MET A 39 -3.08 29.08 -0.63
C MET A 39 -3.11 30.10 -1.77
N LEU A 40 -3.03 29.67 -3.03
CA LEU A 40 -3.08 30.57 -4.19
C LEU A 40 -4.42 31.34 -4.25
N ASP A 41 -5.53 30.69 -3.92
CA ASP A 41 -6.85 31.33 -3.87
C ASP A 41 -6.93 32.37 -2.73
N ALA A 42 -6.40 32.05 -1.55
CA ALA A 42 -6.31 32.99 -0.44
C ALA A 42 -5.40 34.20 -0.77
N GLU A 43 -4.23 33.95 -1.38
CA GLU A 43 -3.31 35.00 -1.87
C GLU A 43 -4.04 35.92 -2.87
N ALA A 44 -4.83 35.35 -3.78
CA ALA A 44 -5.56 36.13 -4.78
C ALA A 44 -6.70 36.98 -4.19
N GLU A 45 -7.39 36.48 -3.16
CA GLU A 45 -8.40 37.26 -2.45
C GLU A 45 -7.78 38.43 -1.68
N ALA A 46 -6.64 38.21 -1.02
CA ALA A 46 -5.91 39.25 -0.31
C ALA A 46 -5.43 40.35 -1.27
N GLU A 47 -4.86 39.97 -2.41
CA GLU A 47 -4.40 40.91 -3.43
C GLU A 47 -5.57 41.73 -4.03
N ALA A 48 -6.72 41.09 -4.26
CA ALA A 48 -7.91 41.79 -4.73
C ALA A 48 -8.40 42.85 -3.73
N LYS A 49 -8.45 42.51 -2.43
CA LYS A 49 -8.82 43.45 -1.36
C LYS A 49 -7.83 44.62 -1.26
N HIS A 50 -6.54 44.36 -1.44
CA HIS A 50 -5.53 45.41 -1.46
C HIS A 50 -5.74 46.39 -2.63
N ALA A 51 -6.02 45.86 -3.82
CA ALA A 51 -6.24 46.66 -5.03
C ALA A 51 -7.51 47.53 -4.99
N GLU A 52 -8.51 47.20 -4.17
CA GLU A 52 -9.69 48.05 -3.96
C GLU A 52 -9.35 49.40 -3.33
N GLY A 53 -8.30 49.43 -2.49
CA GLY A 53 -7.85 50.64 -1.77
C GLY A 53 -6.72 51.41 -2.48
N ASP A 54 -6.12 50.84 -3.53
CA ASP A 54 -4.94 51.41 -4.19
C ASP A 54 -5.07 51.31 -5.73
N ALA A 55 -5.29 52.46 -6.36
CA ALA A 55 -5.41 52.56 -7.81
C ALA A 55 -4.15 52.07 -8.56
N SER A 56 -2.96 52.21 -7.96
CA SER A 56 -1.72 51.73 -8.55
C SER A 56 -1.63 50.21 -8.53
N ALA A 57 -2.05 49.57 -7.43
CA ALA A 57 -2.18 48.12 -7.34
C ALA A 57 -3.24 47.57 -8.31
N GLY A 58 -4.35 48.29 -8.50
CA GLY A 58 -5.39 47.97 -9.47
C GLY A 58 -4.88 47.80 -10.91
N TRP A 59 -3.90 48.60 -11.35
CA TRP A 59 -3.30 48.47 -12.69
C TRP A 59 -2.58 47.14 -12.90
N TYR A 60 -1.94 46.60 -11.85
CA TYR A 60 -1.19 45.34 -11.92
C TYR A 60 -2.07 44.09 -11.77
N MET A 61 -3.33 44.24 -11.34
CA MET A 61 -4.25 43.12 -11.09
C MET A 61 -4.52 42.24 -12.32
N ILE A 62 -4.46 42.81 -13.53
CA ILE A 62 -4.67 42.04 -14.76
C ILE A 62 -3.57 40.98 -14.91
N GLY A 63 -2.31 41.39 -14.73
CA GLY A 63 -1.17 40.48 -14.80
C GLY A 63 -1.16 39.47 -13.66
N TYR A 64 -1.48 39.91 -12.44
CA TYR A 64 -1.56 39.02 -11.28
C TYR A 64 -2.62 37.93 -11.47
N ARG A 65 -3.83 38.27 -11.93
CA ARG A 65 -4.92 37.32 -12.19
C ARG A 65 -4.54 36.27 -13.23
N GLU A 66 -3.88 36.69 -14.31
CA GLU A 66 -3.40 35.76 -15.33
C GLU A 66 -2.32 34.82 -14.77
N GLY A 67 -1.40 35.33 -13.95
CA GLY A 67 -0.39 34.52 -13.27
C GLY A 67 -0.98 33.55 -12.23
N HIS A 68 -2.01 33.97 -11.49
CA HIS A 68 -2.77 33.09 -10.58
C HIS A 68 -3.46 31.97 -11.36
N LYS A 69 -4.19 32.30 -12.42
CA LYS A 69 -4.89 31.33 -13.27
C LYS A 69 -3.94 30.26 -13.81
N ARG A 70 -2.76 30.65 -14.31
CA ARG A 70 -1.75 29.70 -14.82
C ARG A 70 -1.21 28.78 -13.73
N ARG A 71 -0.75 29.35 -12.60
CA ARG A 71 -0.23 28.56 -11.47
C ARG A 71 -1.28 27.59 -10.92
N LYS A 72 -2.54 28.01 -10.84
CA LYS A 72 -3.66 27.15 -10.44
C LYS A 72 -3.90 26.03 -11.45
N ALA A 73 -3.88 26.32 -12.75
CA ALA A 73 -4.00 25.31 -13.79
C ALA A 73 -2.86 24.28 -13.72
N ASP A 74 -1.62 24.71 -13.49
CA ASP A 74 -0.48 23.81 -13.32
C ASP A 74 -0.68 22.85 -12.12
N MET A 75 -1.18 23.36 -11.00
CA MET A 75 -1.47 22.52 -9.83
C MET A 75 -2.63 21.55 -10.08
N LEU A 76 -3.66 21.95 -10.84
CA LEU A 76 -4.75 21.05 -11.22
C LEU A 76 -4.25 19.89 -12.08
N VAL A 77 -3.37 20.17 -13.05
CA VAL A 77 -2.72 19.12 -13.85
C VAL A 77 -1.91 18.18 -12.97
N GLN A 78 -1.17 18.71 -12.00
CA GLN A 78 -0.41 17.90 -11.05
C GLN A 78 -1.31 17.00 -10.19
N ILE A 79 -2.46 17.50 -9.74
CA ILE A 79 -3.46 16.70 -9.02
C ILE A 79 -4.00 15.58 -9.90
N GLU A 80 -4.38 15.88 -11.14
CA GLU A 80 -4.88 14.87 -12.09
C GLU A 80 -3.85 13.77 -12.35
N GLN A 81 -2.58 14.14 -12.56
CA GLN A 81 -1.49 13.18 -12.71
C GLN A 81 -1.34 12.30 -11.47
N CYS A 82 -1.33 12.90 -10.27
CA CYS A 82 -1.24 12.14 -9.03
C CYS A 82 -2.43 11.19 -8.86
N LEU A 83 -3.65 11.59 -9.23
CA LEU A 83 -4.83 10.72 -9.17
C LEU A 83 -4.69 9.50 -10.09
N GLN A 84 -4.18 9.69 -11.31
CA GLN A 84 -3.92 8.56 -12.22
C GLN A 84 -2.81 7.64 -11.68
N GLU A 85 -1.74 8.22 -11.13
CA GLU A 85 -0.69 7.46 -10.47
C GLU A 85 -1.20 6.68 -9.25
N GLU A 86 -2.10 7.27 -8.44
CA GLU A 86 -2.71 6.60 -7.29
C GLU A 86 -3.50 5.38 -7.70
N ILE A 87 -4.26 5.45 -8.80
CA ILE A 87 -5.04 4.30 -9.31
C ILE A 87 -4.08 3.16 -9.64
N GLY A 88 -3.06 3.41 -10.46
CA GLY A 88 -2.09 2.38 -10.83
C GLY A 88 -1.30 1.83 -9.63
N ALA A 89 -0.96 2.68 -8.65
CA ALA A 89 -0.29 2.25 -7.43
C ALA A 89 -1.19 1.40 -6.53
N ARG A 90 -2.50 1.69 -6.45
CA ARG A 90 -3.47 0.89 -5.71
C ARG A 90 -3.70 -0.47 -6.36
N ASP A 91 -3.77 -0.52 -7.68
CA ASP A 91 -3.91 -1.77 -8.42
C ASP A 91 -2.69 -2.67 -8.19
N ALA A 92 -1.48 -2.12 -8.36
CA ALA A 92 -0.24 -2.85 -8.09
C ALA A 92 -0.13 -3.32 -6.63
N LEU A 93 -0.53 -2.48 -5.67
CA LEU A 93 -0.55 -2.86 -4.25
C LEU A 93 -1.54 -3.99 -3.99
N SER A 94 -2.71 -3.96 -4.64
CA SER A 94 -3.73 -5.00 -4.51
C SER A 94 -3.22 -6.34 -5.04
N GLU A 95 -2.58 -6.35 -6.21
CA GLU A 95 -1.96 -7.54 -6.79
C GLU A 95 -0.85 -8.10 -5.88
N ALA A 96 0.01 -7.23 -5.32
CA ALA A 96 1.05 -7.65 -4.39
C ALA A 96 0.47 -8.29 -3.11
N PHE A 97 -0.61 -7.74 -2.58
CA PHE A 97 -1.33 -8.34 -1.45
C PHE A 97 -1.92 -9.72 -1.80
N GLU A 98 -2.55 -9.85 -2.97
CA GLU A 98 -3.07 -11.15 -3.41
C GLU A 98 -1.95 -12.19 -3.53
N ASN A 99 -0.81 -11.83 -4.08
CA ASN A 99 0.34 -12.72 -4.22
C ASN A 99 0.91 -13.13 -2.86
N LEU A 100 1.06 -12.19 -1.93
CA LEU A 100 1.42 -12.48 -0.54
C LEU A 100 0.45 -13.51 0.08
N LYS A 101 -0.86 -13.31 -0.08
CA LYS A 101 -1.88 -14.23 0.45
C LYS A 101 -1.81 -15.62 -0.17
N LYS A 102 -1.51 -15.74 -1.47
CA LYS A 102 -1.27 -17.05 -2.10
C LYS A 102 -0.12 -17.78 -1.43
N TYR A 103 1.00 -17.09 -1.17
CA TYR A 103 2.15 -17.69 -0.49
C TYR A 103 1.85 -18.08 0.96
N GLU A 104 1.16 -17.23 1.72
CA GLU A 104 0.72 -17.53 3.07
C GLU A 104 -0.19 -18.76 3.13
N HIS A 105 -1.14 -18.86 2.20
CA HIS A 105 -2.05 -20.00 2.13
C HIS A 105 -1.30 -21.30 1.82
N VAL A 106 -0.42 -21.30 0.83
CA VAL A 106 0.39 -22.48 0.48
C VAL A 106 1.29 -22.89 1.66
N ALA A 107 1.90 -21.92 2.35
CA ALA A 107 2.73 -22.18 3.52
C ALA A 107 1.91 -22.81 4.67
N GLU A 108 0.67 -22.38 4.86
CA GLU A 108 -0.23 -22.93 5.88
C GLU A 108 -0.69 -24.35 5.54
N GLN A 109 -1.11 -24.60 4.29
CA GLN A 109 -1.45 -25.94 3.83
C GLN A 109 -0.27 -26.91 4.01
N ALA A 110 0.96 -26.47 3.71
CA ALA A 110 2.15 -27.27 3.92
C ALA A 110 2.39 -27.62 5.41
N LYS A 111 2.09 -26.72 6.35
CA LYS A 111 2.16 -27.01 7.79
C LYS A 111 1.10 -28.03 8.20
N ILE A 112 -0.15 -27.85 7.77
CA ILE A 112 -1.25 -28.77 8.09
C ILE A 112 -0.92 -30.18 7.59
N LEU A 113 -0.42 -30.32 6.37
CA LEU A 113 -0.01 -31.61 5.81
C LEU A 113 1.16 -32.23 6.57
N ALA A 114 2.15 -31.42 6.98
CA ALA A 114 3.26 -31.90 7.79
C ALA A 114 2.80 -32.41 9.17
N ALA A 115 1.89 -31.68 9.83
CA ALA A 115 1.31 -32.09 11.11
C ALA A 115 0.51 -33.40 10.98
N LYS A 116 -0.31 -33.54 9.92
CA LYS A 116 -1.04 -34.78 9.64
C LYS A 116 -0.10 -35.97 9.42
N LYS A 117 0.99 -35.78 8.67
CA LYS A 117 1.99 -36.83 8.44
C LYS A 117 2.70 -37.24 9.73
N LEU A 118 3.06 -36.28 10.58
CA LEU A 118 3.67 -36.56 11.87
C LEU A 118 2.72 -37.36 12.77
N GLY A 119 1.45 -36.94 12.88
CA GLY A 119 0.45 -37.66 13.66
C GLY A 119 0.19 -39.08 13.15
N ALA A 120 0.17 -39.29 11.83
CA ALA A 120 0.06 -40.62 11.25
C ALA A 120 1.28 -41.51 11.57
N TYR A 121 2.48 -40.93 11.57
CA TYR A 121 3.70 -41.63 11.94
C TYR A 121 3.72 -42.00 13.43
N GLU A 122 3.35 -41.06 14.31
CA GLU A 122 3.26 -41.29 15.76
C GLU A 122 2.20 -42.36 16.09
N ALA A 123 1.04 -42.31 15.44
CA ALA A 123 0.00 -43.34 15.60
C ALA A 123 0.51 -44.73 15.20
N ALA A 124 1.18 -44.84 14.05
CA ALA A 124 1.77 -46.12 13.61
C ALA A 124 2.80 -46.66 14.61
N GLN A 125 3.64 -45.79 15.20
CA GLN A 125 4.60 -46.19 16.23
C GLN A 125 3.91 -46.68 17.52
N MET A 126 2.82 -46.03 17.93
CA MET A 126 2.03 -46.46 19.10
C MET A 126 1.33 -47.79 18.86
N ASP A 127 0.79 -48.00 17.66
CA ASP A 127 0.18 -49.25 17.24
C ASP A 127 1.21 -50.39 17.29
N GLU A 128 2.42 -50.19 16.74
CA GLU A 128 3.50 -51.19 16.82
C GLU A 128 3.87 -51.55 18.27
N VAL A 129 3.98 -50.56 19.17
CA VAL A 129 4.28 -50.81 20.59
C VAL A 129 3.15 -51.58 21.27
N SER A 130 1.88 -51.26 20.96
CA SER A 130 0.74 -51.97 21.52
C SER A 130 0.69 -53.42 21.07
N ILE A 131 0.96 -53.70 19.79
CA ILE A 131 1.06 -55.05 19.23
C ILE A 131 2.20 -55.83 19.91
N ARG A 132 3.39 -55.21 20.08
CA ARG A 132 4.51 -55.85 20.77
C ARG A 132 4.19 -56.18 22.23
N ARG A 133 3.48 -55.28 22.94
CA ARG A 133 3.04 -55.52 24.33
C ARG A 133 1.99 -56.62 24.43
N ALA A 134 1.00 -56.62 23.53
CA ALA A 134 0.00 -57.68 23.46
C ALA A 134 0.63 -59.05 23.20
N ALA A 135 1.63 -59.12 22.31
CA ALA A 135 2.38 -60.35 22.04
C ALA A 135 3.20 -60.83 23.26
N MET A 136 3.65 -59.94 24.14
CA MET A 136 4.43 -60.29 25.33
C MET A 136 3.59 -60.59 26.57
N GLY A 137 2.36 -60.07 26.66
CA GLY A 137 1.43 -60.29 27.78
C GLY A 137 0.51 -61.50 27.66
N GLY A 138 0.53 -62.21 26.53
CA GLY A 138 -0.28 -63.41 26.27
C GLY A 138 0.35 -64.73 26.73
N ARG A 139 1.16 -64.73 27.79
CA ARG A 139 1.75 -65.94 28.40
C ARG A 139 1.16 -66.21 29.77
#